data_AF-A0A1X1UKB8-F1
#
_entry.id   AF-A0A1X1UKB8-F1
#
_cell.length_a   1.000
_cell.length_b   1.000
_cell.length_c   1.000
_cell.angle_alpha   90.00
_cell.angle_beta   90.00
_cell.angle_gamma   90.00
#
_symmetry.space_group_name_H-M   'P 1'
#
loop_
_entity.id
_entity.type
_entity.pdbx_description
1 polymer ?
#
loop_
_entity_poly.entity_id
_entity_poly.type
_entity_poly.pdbx_seq_one_letter_code
_entity_poly.pdbx_strand_id
1 'polypeptide(L)'
;MNARPTEDEGRTADGKERLTPAIVEALKNKGLSQSDIAKQYGVTRQYVSWIKHTYGGRLTPRELALRHFPFKVPVEMGNTSPFKRLRDHGEYVATGGVGMSDDKLQRLRSFYRKLREDNLVVEFDPSIPPIPGVSNKGGWAYRERLPEDGDLLIRVNEFTNITDRGRNIWRFPAIDP
;
A
#
# COMPACT_ATOMS: atom_id res chain seq x y z
N MET A 1 -6.84 -7.02 37.00
CA MET A 1 -6.89 -5.57 37.26
C MET A 1 -5.67 -4.95 36.57
N ASN A 2 -5.85 -4.28 35.43
CA ASN A 2 -4.74 -3.67 34.70
C ASN A 2 -4.67 -2.19 35.06
N ALA A 3 -3.64 -1.81 35.81
CA ALA A 3 -3.33 -0.43 36.13
C ALA A 3 -3.15 0.36 34.82
N ARG A 4 -3.98 1.39 34.62
CA ARG A 4 -3.77 2.39 33.58
C ARG A 4 -2.70 3.35 34.09
N PRO A 5 -1.61 3.61 33.36
CA PRO A 5 -0.59 4.54 33.82
C PRO A 5 -1.14 5.97 33.77
N THR A 6 -1.03 6.65 34.90
CA THR A 6 -1.33 8.06 35.11
C THR A 6 -0.48 8.96 34.23
N GLU A 7 -1.02 10.13 33.92
CA GLU A 7 -0.42 11.20 33.13
C GLU A 7 0.79 11.78 33.88
N ASP A 8 2.02 11.39 33.52
CA ASP A 8 3.19 12.27 33.64
C ASP A 8 4.41 11.81 32.79
N GLU A 9 5.13 12.81 32.29
CA GLU A 9 6.39 12.92 31.55
C GLU A 9 7.14 11.68 30.96
N GLY A 10 7.11 11.57 29.62
CA GLY A 10 8.30 11.34 28.76
C GLY A 10 8.97 9.95 28.67
N ARG A 11 8.94 9.09 29.69
CA ARG A 11 9.70 7.81 29.68
C ARG A 11 8.94 6.63 30.32
N THR A 12 9.23 5.42 29.88
CA THR A 12 8.78 4.16 30.48
C THR A 12 9.60 3.83 31.73
N ALA A 13 9.12 2.89 32.56
CA ALA A 13 9.75 2.51 33.83
C ALA A 13 11.21 2.00 33.68
N ASP A 14 11.58 1.53 32.48
CA ASP A 14 12.93 1.12 32.08
C ASP A 14 13.77 2.24 31.44
N GLY A 15 13.32 3.49 31.52
CA GLY A 15 14.07 4.68 31.06
C GLY A 15 14.03 4.92 29.55
N LYS A 16 13.28 4.13 28.78
CA LYS A 16 13.10 4.32 27.34
C LYS A 16 12.04 5.38 27.05
N GLU A 17 12.17 6.06 25.93
CA GLU A 17 11.15 7.00 25.44
C GLU A 17 9.82 6.26 25.22
N ARG A 18 8.70 6.82 25.68
CA ARG A 18 7.38 6.16 25.58
C ARG A 18 7.01 5.95 24.11
N LEU A 19 6.49 4.77 23.76
CA LEU A 19 6.13 4.47 22.37
C LEU A 19 4.95 5.34 21.90
N THR A 20 5.22 6.30 21.00
CA THR A 20 4.21 7.20 20.40
C THR A 20 3.96 6.85 18.93
N PRO A 21 2.87 7.33 18.29
CA PRO A 21 2.65 7.13 16.87
C PRO A 21 3.80 7.62 15.98
N ALA A 22 4.40 8.76 16.33
CA ALA A 22 5.54 9.33 15.61
C ALA A 22 6.78 8.42 15.68
N ILE A 23 7.05 7.84 16.85
CA ILE A 23 8.14 6.88 17.03
C ILE A 23 7.85 5.58 16.26
N VAL A 24 6.61 5.07 16.32
CA VAL A 24 6.21 3.86 15.57
C VAL A 24 6.40 4.06 14.07
N GLU A 25 5.98 5.20 13.50
CA GLU A 25 6.17 5.50 12.08
C GLU A 25 7.65 5.69 11.74
N ALA A 26 8.43 6.40 12.57
CA ALA A 26 9.87 6.57 12.35
C ALA A 26 10.63 5.22 12.36
N LEU A 27 10.27 4.29 13.26
CA LEU A 27 10.89 2.96 13.33
C LEU A 27 10.48 2.07 12.16
N LYS A 28 9.22 2.15 11.73
CA LYS A 28 8.76 1.46 10.52
C LYS A 28 9.45 1.98 9.27
N ASN A 29 9.69 3.29 9.18
CA ASN A 29 10.47 3.89 8.09
C ASN A 29 11.93 3.42 8.10
N LYS A 30 12.46 3.01 9.25
CA LYS A 30 13.77 2.34 9.39
C LYS A 30 13.72 0.83 9.11
N GLY A 31 12.59 0.31 8.64
CA GLY A 31 12.43 -1.09 8.24
C GLY A 31 12.00 -2.04 9.37
N LEU A 32 11.72 -1.56 10.58
CA LEU A 32 11.29 -2.44 11.67
C LEU A 32 9.83 -2.86 11.51
N SER A 33 9.54 -4.14 11.74
CA SER A 33 8.18 -4.63 11.81
C SER A 33 7.52 -4.26 13.15
N GLN A 34 6.17 -4.32 13.22
CA GLN A 34 5.46 -4.13 14.50
C GLN A 34 5.91 -5.12 15.58
N SER A 35 6.35 -6.32 15.18
CA SER A 35 6.87 -7.34 16.09
C SER A 35 8.25 -6.96 16.63
N ASP A 36 9.09 -6.34 15.81
CA ASP A 36 10.42 -5.87 16.23
C ASP A 36 10.29 -4.66 17.17
N ILE A 37 9.38 -3.74 16.85
CA ILE A 37 9.05 -2.59 17.71
C ILE A 37 8.48 -3.07 19.04
N ALA A 38 7.57 -4.05 19.01
CA ALA A 38 7.01 -4.65 20.21
C ALA A 38 8.10 -5.24 21.13
N LYS A 39 9.02 -6.01 20.56
CA LYS A 39 10.18 -6.57 21.29
C LYS A 39 11.09 -5.47 21.85
N GLN A 40 11.41 -4.45 21.05
CA GLN A 40 12.31 -3.37 21.43
C GLN A 40 11.77 -2.53 22.61
N TYR A 41 10.45 -2.33 22.66
CA TYR A 41 9.78 -1.50 23.66
C TYR A 41 9.11 -2.32 24.77
N GLY A 42 9.24 -3.65 24.78
CA GLY A 42 8.65 -4.51 25.81
C GLY A 42 7.11 -4.48 25.84
N VAL A 43 6.48 -4.22 24.68
CA VAL A 43 5.01 -4.13 24.55
C VAL A 43 4.47 -5.22 23.63
N THR A 44 3.16 -5.41 23.59
CA THR A 44 2.55 -6.36 22.65
C THR A 44 2.44 -5.76 21.25
N ARG A 45 2.47 -6.62 20.21
CA ARG A 45 2.20 -6.18 18.83
C ARG A 45 0.83 -5.50 18.69
N GLN A 46 -0.17 -5.98 19.44
CA GLN A 46 -1.50 -5.38 19.48
C GLN A 46 -1.48 -3.96 20.04
N TYR A 47 -0.65 -3.70 21.07
CA TYR A 47 -0.46 -2.37 21.62
C TYR A 47 0.20 -1.41 20.62
N VAL A 48 1.22 -1.87 19.87
CA VAL A 48 1.83 -1.08 18.77
C VAL A 48 0.78 -0.73 17.71
N SER A 49 -0.10 -1.68 17.36
CA SER A 49 -1.21 -1.44 16.43
C SER A 49 -2.24 -0.46 17.00
N TRP A 50 -2.58 -0.57 18.28
CA TRP A 50 -3.54 0.30 18.96
C TRP A 50 -3.04 1.74 19.10
N ILE A 51 -1.75 1.96 19.36
CA ILE A 51 -1.14 3.30 19.46
C ILE A 51 -1.36 4.10 18.17
N LYS A 52 -1.18 3.45 17.01
CA LYS A 52 -1.42 4.07 15.70
C LYS A 52 -2.85 4.59 15.54
N HIS A 53 -3.82 3.82 16.02
CA HIS A 53 -5.24 4.18 15.88
C HIS A 53 -5.71 5.17 16.95
N THR A 54 -5.09 5.18 18.14
CA THR A 54 -5.62 5.88 19.32
C THR A 54 -5.01 7.26 19.55
N TYR A 55 -3.73 7.47 19.25
CA TYR A 55 -3.01 8.70 19.62
C TYR A 55 -2.82 9.73 18.48
N GLY A 56 -3.40 9.51 17.31
CA GLY A 56 -3.33 10.50 16.23
C GLY A 56 -3.61 9.89 14.89
N GLY A 57 -4.90 9.68 14.59
CA GLY A 57 -5.46 9.04 13.38
C GLY A 57 -5.15 9.73 12.05
N ARG A 58 -3.91 10.12 11.82
CA ARG A 58 -3.37 10.41 10.50
C ARG A 58 -3.17 9.08 9.79
N LEU A 59 -3.82 8.95 8.65
CA LEU A 59 -3.58 7.85 7.74
C LEU A 59 -2.10 7.78 7.37
N THR A 60 -1.57 6.56 7.29
CA THR A 60 -0.23 6.36 6.72
C THR A 60 -0.20 6.82 5.27
N PRO A 61 0.98 7.15 4.71
CA PRO A 61 1.11 7.48 3.29
C PRO A 61 0.45 6.42 2.38
N ARG A 62 0.61 5.14 2.75
CA ARG A 62 -0.07 4.01 2.11
C ARG A 62 -1.60 4.13 2.16
N GLU A 63 -2.16 4.39 3.34
CA GLU A 63 -3.62 4.52 3.50
C GLU A 63 -4.17 5.73 2.75
N LEU A 64 -3.41 6.83 2.69
CA LEU A 64 -3.76 8.00 1.88
C LEU A 64 -3.77 7.66 0.39
N ALA A 65 -2.77 6.96 -0.13
CA ALA A 65 -2.76 6.53 -1.53
C ALA A 65 -3.91 5.58 -1.85
N LEU A 66 -4.22 4.64 -0.94
CA LEU A 66 -5.33 3.70 -1.11
C LEU A 66 -6.72 4.35 -1.02
N ARG A 67 -6.87 5.54 -0.40
CA ARG A 67 -8.12 6.32 -0.52
C ARG A 67 -8.40 6.77 -1.95
N HIS A 68 -7.36 6.88 -2.77
CA HIS A 68 -7.46 7.22 -4.19
C HIS A 68 -7.37 5.97 -5.07
N PHE A 69 -7.61 4.77 -4.52
CA PHE A 69 -7.64 3.55 -5.31
C PHE A 69 -8.75 3.64 -6.38
N PRO A 70 -8.45 3.32 -7.65
CA PRO A 70 -9.28 3.76 -8.77
C PRO A 70 -10.49 2.85 -8.99
N PHE A 71 -10.55 1.69 -8.34
CA PHE A 71 -11.56 0.66 -8.58
C PHE A 71 -12.30 0.27 -7.31
N LYS A 72 -13.61 0.00 -7.44
CA LYS A 72 -14.39 -0.68 -6.39
C LYS A 72 -14.33 -2.19 -6.63
N VAL A 73 -13.30 -2.84 -6.10
CA VAL A 73 -13.03 -4.26 -6.35
C VAL A 73 -13.81 -5.14 -5.37
N PRO A 74 -14.65 -6.09 -5.82
CA PRO A 74 -15.27 -7.08 -4.96
C PRO A 74 -14.23 -7.92 -4.21
N VAL A 75 -14.57 -8.35 -2.99
CA VAL A 75 -13.63 -9.08 -2.11
C VAL A 75 -13.02 -10.30 -2.80
N GLU A 76 -13.82 -11.04 -3.57
CA GLU A 76 -13.39 -12.24 -4.29
C GLU A 76 -12.31 -11.96 -5.35
N MET A 77 -12.31 -10.76 -5.92
CA MET A 77 -11.37 -10.30 -6.95
C MET A 77 -10.19 -9.50 -6.36
N GLY A 78 -10.23 -9.22 -5.05
CA GLY A 78 -9.26 -8.40 -4.31
C GLY A 78 -8.03 -9.15 -3.77
N ASN A 79 -7.77 -10.37 -4.20
CA ASN A 79 -6.59 -11.14 -3.77
C ASN A 79 -5.75 -11.68 -4.95
N THR A 80 -5.86 -11.02 -6.11
CA THR A 80 -5.23 -11.42 -7.38
C THR A 80 -3.91 -10.67 -7.60
N SER A 81 -3.11 -11.11 -8.57
CA SER A 81 -1.81 -10.50 -8.85
C SER A 81 -1.93 -9.03 -9.28
N PRO A 82 -2.81 -8.64 -10.23
CA PRO A 82 -2.96 -7.23 -10.63
C PRO A 82 -3.38 -6.33 -9.47
N PHE A 83 -4.36 -6.76 -8.65
CA PHE A 83 -4.79 -6.00 -7.48
C PHE A 83 -3.64 -5.75 -6.49
N LYS A 84 -2.86 -6.79 -6.18
CA LYS A 84 -1.69 -6.66 -5.29
C LYS A 84 -0.66 -5.70 -5.86
N ARG A 85 -0.34 -5.81 -7.16
CA ARG A 85 0.62 -4.92 -7.82
C ARG A 85 0.18 -3.47 -7.84
N LEU A 86 -1.10 -3.19 -8.05
CA LEU A 86 -1.63 -1.82 -7.93
C LEU A 86 -1.50 -1.29 -6.50
N ARG A 87 -1.78 -2.11 -5.47
CA ARG A 87 -1.58 -1.69 -4.08
C ARG A 87 -0.10 -1.44 -3.75
N ASP A 88 0.79 -2.27 -4.26
CA ASP A 88 2.23 -2.12 -4.08
C ASP A 88 2.74 -0.85 -4.78
N HIS A 89 2.24 -0.58 -5.99
CA HIS A 89 2.50 0.65 -6.73
C HIS A 89 2.06 1.90 -5.95
N GLY A 90 0.81 1.92 -5.46
CA GLY A 90 0.31 3.06 -4.68
C GLY A 90 1.10 3.29 -3.38
N GLU A 91 1.57 2.22 -2.76
CA GLU A 91 2.47 2.31 -1.60
C GLU A 91 3.84 2.87 -1.98
N TYR A 92 4.44 2.37 -3.07
CA TYR A 92 5.72 2.86 -3.57
C TYR A 92 5.67 4.34 -3.93
N VAL A 93 4.64 4.80 -4.65
CA VAL A 93 4.46 6.22 -4.98
C VAL A 93 4.33 7.08 -3.72
N ALA A 94 3.71 6.54 -2.66
CA ALA A 94 3.53 7.27 -1.42
C ALA A 94 4.78 7.32 -0.52
N THR A 95 5.68 6.35 -0.63
CA THR A 95 6.81 6.21 0.31
C THR A 95 8.19 6.20 -0.36
N GLY A 96 8.27 6.17 -1.68
CA GLY A 96 9.52 5.92 -2.41
C GLY A 96 10.10 4.54 -2.15
N GLY A 97 9.28 3.56 -1.73
CA GLY A 97 9.74 2.21 -1.37
C GLY A 97 10.19 2.04 0.08
N VAL A 98 10.26 3.13 0.86
CA VAL A 98 10.63 3.05 2.28
C VAL A 98 9.65 2.13 3.03
N GLY A 99 10.21 1.13 3.73
CA GLY A 99 9.44 0.13 4.49
C GLY A 99 8.83 -1.01 3.66
N MET A 100 9.07 -1.05 2.35
CA MET A 100 8.70 -2.20 1.50
C MET A 100 9.80 -3.26 1.52
N SER A 101 9.43 -4.55 1.48
CA SER A 101 10.40 -5.63 1.39
C SER A 101 11.01 -5.76 0.00
N ASP A 102 12.22 -6.31 -0.08
CA ASP A 102 12.92 -6.53 -1.34
C ASP A 102 12.13 -7.39 -2.33
N ASP A 103 11.46 -8.46 -1.86
CA ASP A 103 10.58 -9.29 -2.70
C ASP A 103 9.43 -8.46 -3.31
N LYS A 104 8.86 -7.53 -2.55
CA LYS A 104 7.77 -6.66 -3.02
C LYS A 104 8.27 -5.66 -4.05
N LEU A 105 9.41 -5.02 -3.79
CA LEU A 105 10.06 -4.11 -4.74
C LEU A 105 10.46 -4.85 -6.02
N GLN A 106 11.01 -6.06 -5.91
CA GLN A 106 11.36 -6.88 -7.06
C GLN A 106 10.15 -7.28 -7.91
N ARG A 107 9.03 -7.66 -7.27
CA ARG A 107 7.79 -7.95 -8.00
C ARG A 107 7.19 -6.70 -8.66
N LEU A 108 7.35 -5.53 -8.04
CA LEU A 108 6.91 -4.26 -8.60
C LEU A 108 7.76 -3.85 -9.81
N ARG A 109 9.09 -4.01 -9.74
CA ARG A 109 9.99 -3.86 -10.89
C ARG A 109 9.57 -4.74 -12.06
N SER A 110 9.37 -6.04 -11.81
CA SER A 110 8.93 -6.98 -12.85
C SER A 110 7.58 -6.60 -13.45
N PHE A 111 6.66 -6.09 -12.64
CA PHE A 111 5.37 -5.60 -13.09
C PHE A 111 5.50 -4.37 -14.00
N TYR A 112 6.29 -3.37 -13.62
CA TYR A 112 6.54 -2.21 -14.47
C TYR A 112 7.23 -2.57 -15.77
N ARG A 113 8.23 -3.44 -15.70
CA ARG A 113 8.92 -3.96 -16.87
C ARG A 113 7.93 -4.59 -17.85
N LYS A 114 7.06 -5.49 -17.36
CA LYS A 114 6.00 -6.09 -18.18
C LYS A 114 5.11 -5.04 -18.85
N LEU A 115 4.61 -4.05 -18.09
CA LEU A 115 3.73 -3.04 -18.66
C LEU A 115 4.41 -2.16 -19.71
N ARG A 116 5.72 -1.87 -19.56
CA ARG A 116 6.46 -1.05 -20.52
C ARG A 116 6.91 -1.83 -21.74
N GLU A 117 7.53 -3.00 -21.55
CA GLU A 117 8.07 -3.82 -22.64
C GLU A 117 6.96 -4.35 -23.54
N ASP A 118 5.84 -4.78 -22.95
CA ASP A 118 4.71 -5.30 -23.72
C ASP A 118 3.71 -4.18 -24.13
N ASN A 119 4.00 -2.92 -23.81
CA ASN A 119 3.11 -1.76 -24.01
C ASN A 119 1.66 -1.99 -23.51
N LEU A 120 1.53 -2.39 -22.23
CA LEU A 120 0.27 -2.77 -21.61
C LEU A 120 -0.22 -1.75 -20.57
N VAL A 121 -1.52 -1.81 -20.29
CA VAL A 121 -2.20 -1.20 -19.15
C VAL A 121 -3.00 -2.25 -18.37
N VAL A 122 -3.29 -1.97 -17.10
CA VAL A 122 -4.17 -2.81 -16.28
C VAL A 122 -5.60 -2.32 -16.38
N GLU A 123 -6.51 -3.19 -16.77
CA GLU A 123 -7.95 -2.94 -16.77
C GLU A 123 -8.61 -3.70 -15.62
N PHE A 124 -9.57 -3.03 -14.97
CA PHE A 124 -10.53 -3.69 -14.09
C PHE A 124 -11.95 -3.56 -14.67
N ASP A 125 -12.62 -4.69 -14.81
CA ASP A 125 -14.03 -4.78 -15.14
C ASP A 125 -14.57 -6.07 -14.51
N PRO A 126 -15.55 -6.01 -13.59
CA PRO A 126 -16.06 -7.17 -12.87
C PRO A 126 -16.70 -8.24 -13.76
N SER A 127 -17.06 -7.92 -15.01
CA SER A 127 -17.60 -8.87 -15.97
C SER A 127 -16.53 -9.74 -16.65
N ILE A 128 -15.25 -9.34 -16.58
CA ILE A 128 -14.15 -10.08 -17.19
C ILE A 128 -14.05 -11.47 -16.53
N PRO A 129 -14.13 -12.57 -17.30
CA PRO A 129 -13.97 -13.92 -16.75
C PRO A 129 -12.52 -14.16 -16.29
N PRO A 130 -12.26 -15.21 -15.50
CA PRO A 130 -10.90 -15.59 -15.16
C PRO A 130 -9.99 -15.77 -16.38
N ILE A 131 -8.81 -15.13 -16.33
CA ILE A 131 -7.79 -15.22 -17.39
C ILE A 131 -6.55 -15.92 -16.79
N PRO A 132 -6.14 -17.07 -17.33
CA PRO A 132 -4.91 -17.77 -16.91
C PRO A 132 -3.69 -16.84 -16.94
N GLY A 133 -2.87 -16.89 -15.88
CA GLY A 133 -1.69 -16.03 -15.75
C GLY A 133 -1.97 -14.57 -15.36
N VAL A 134 -3.24 -14.14 -15.32
CA VAL A 134 -3.65 -12.77 -14.92
C VAL A 134 -4.46 -12.80 -13.63
N SER A 135 -5.63 -13.43 -13.66
CA SER A 135 -6.54 -13.52 -12.51
C SER A 135 -7.38 -14.77 -12.61
N ASN A 136 -7.23 -15.67 -11.64
CA ASN A 136 -8.07 -16.87 -11.50
C ASN A 136 -9.48 -16.57 -10.95
N LYS A 137 -9.78 -15.31 -10.62
CA LYS A 137 -11.09 -14.87 -10.08
C LYS A 137 -11.84 -13.93 -11.03
N GLY A 138 -11.28 -13.67 -12.22
CA GLY A 138 -11.83 -12.68 -13.16
C GLY A 138 -11.53 -11.26 -12.73
N GLY A 139 -12.22 -10.30 -13.33
CA GLY A 139 -12.15 -8.88 -12.98
C GLY A 139 -10.99 -8.11 -13.60
N TRP A 140 -9.91 -8.78 -14.01
CA TRP A 140 -8.64 -8.14 -14.36
C TRP A 140 -8.13 -8.60 -15.71
N ALA A 141 -7.67 -7.65 -16.51
CA ALA A 141 -6.96 -7.92 -17.76
C ALA A 141 -5.72 -7.02 -17.90
N TYR A 142 -4.73 -7.54 -18.61
CA TYR A 142 -3.75 -6.68 -19.25
C TYR A 142 -4.23 -6.39 -20.67
N ARG A 143 -4.21 -5.13 -21.07
CA ARG A 143 -4.63 -4.71 -22.40
C ARG A 143 -3.52 -3.93 -23.06
N GLU A 144 -3.40 -4.03 -24.37
CA GLU A 144 -2.56 -3.13 -25.16
C GLU A 144 -2.96 -1.69 -24.89
N ARG A 145 -1.96 -0.83 -24.67
CA ARG A 145 -2.15 0.60 -24.43
C ARG A 145 -2.71 1.27 -25.67
N LEU A 146 -3.70 2.12 -25.45
CA LEU A 146 -4.27 3.02 -26.45
C LEU A 146 -3.79 4.46 -26.19
N PRO A 147 -3.81 5.34 -27.22
CA PRO A 147 -3.44 6.74 -27.03
C PRO A 147 -4.23 7.45 -25.92
N GLU A 148 -5.50 7.09 -25.73
CA GLU A 148 -6.40 7.69 -24.74
C GLU A 148 -6.03 7.32 -23.28
N ASP A 149 -5.28 6.23 -23.07
CA ASP A 149 -4.79 5.88 -21.74
C ASP A 149 -3.72 6.87 -21.24
N GLY A 150 -3.07 7.60 -22.16
CA GLY A 150 -2.02 8.58 -21.84
C GLY A 150 -0.85 7.96 -21.07
N ASP A 151 -0.47 8.59 -19.96
CA ASP A 151 0.62 8.16 -19.07
C ASP A 151 0.19 7.21 -17.95
N LEU A 152 -1.10 6.83 -17.91
CA LEU A 152 -1.64 5.97 -16.86
C LEU A 152 -1.17 4.52 -17.03
N LEU A 153 -0.92 3.83 -15.92
CA LEU A 153 -0.68 2.38 -15.91
C LEU A 153 -1.97 1.56 -15.90
N ILE A 154 -3.11 2.24 -15.74
CA ILE A 154 -4.45 1.64 -15.73
C ILE A 154 -5.28 2.16 -16.91
N ARG A 155 -6.23 1.35 -17.38
CA ARG A 155 -7.29 1.79 -18.28
C ARG A 155 -8.41 2.44 -17.48
N VAL A 156 -8.91 3.57 -17.97
CA VAL A 156 -10.10 4.24 -17.42
C VAL A 156 -11.33 3.77 -18.21
N ASN A 157 -12.28 3.15 -17.51
CA ASN A 157 -13.57 2.69 -18.04
C ASN A 157 -14.72 3.04 -17.06
N GLU A 158 -15.93 2.53 -17.31
CA GLU A 158 -17.12 2.78 -16.47
C GLU A 158 -17.00 2.27 -15.02
N PHE A 159 -16.08 1.35 -14.75
CA PHE A 159 -15.80 0.80 -13.40
C PHE A 159 -14.67 1.55 -12.68
N THR A 160 -14.16 2.62 -13.30
CA THR A 160 -13.04 3.40 -12.79
C THR A 160 -13.52 4.72 -12.19
N ASN A 161 -13.14 4.99 -10.95
CA ASN A 161 -13.32 6.28 -10.30
C ASN A 161 -11.95 6.94 -10.05
N ILE A 162 -11.45 7.65 -11.07
CA ILE A 162 -10.15 8.32 -10.98
C ILE A 162 -10.32 9.76 -10.51
N THR A 163 -9.72 10.08 -9.36
CA THR A 163 -9.63 11.46 -8.85
C THR A 163 -8.42 12.18 -9.44
N ASP A 164 -8.36 13.52 -9.39
CA ASP A 164 -7.18 14.29 -9.85
C ASP A 164 -5.89 13.87 -9.15
N ARG A 165 -5.98 13.61 -7.84
CA ARG A 165 -4.86 13.05 -7.08
C ARG A 165 -4.56 11.61 -7.48
N GLY A 166 -5.60 10.81 -7.79
CA GLY A 166 -5.47 9.47 -8.33
C GLY A 166 -4.71 9.44 -9.66
N ARG A 167 -4.96 10.38 -10.58
CA ARG A 167 -4.22 10.47 -11.86
C ARG A 167 -2.71 10.58 -11.63
N ASN A 168 -2.30 11.37 -10.64
CA ASN A 168 -0.88 11.51 -10.29
C ASN A 168 -0.29 10.25 -9.65
N ILE A 169 -1.11 9.44 -8.98
CA ILE A 169 -0.69 8.18 -8.38
C ILE A 169 -0.56 7.12 -9.46
N TRP A 170 -1.60 6.88 -10.28
CA TRP A 170 -1.72 5.74 -11.18
C TRP A 170 -1.00 5.89 -12.53
N ARG A 171 0.11 6.60 -12.55
CA ARG A 171 1.07 6.69 -13.66
C ARG A 171 2.38 6.05 -13.25
N PHE A 172 3.27 5.76 -14.19
CA PHE A 172 4.60 5.28 -13.82
C PHE A 172 5.32 6.29 -12.91
N PRO A 173 6.03 5.83 -11.86
CA PRO A 173 6.85 6.74 -11.08
C PRO A 173 8.04 7.24 -11.90
N ALA A 174 8.57 8.41 -11.56
CA ALA A 174 9.76 8.96 -12.21
C ALA A 174 11.02 8.13 -11.95
N ILE A 175 11.06 7.42 -10.82
CA ILE A 175 12.16 6.54 -10.41
C ILE A 175 11.56 5.17 -10.09
N ASP A 176 12.07 4.13 -10.73
CA ASP A 176 11.67 2.74 -10.45
C ASP A 176 12.24 2.24 -9.12
N PRO A 177 11.54 1.30 -8.44
CA PRO A 177 11.97 0.70 -7.18
C PRO A 177 13.30 -0.04 -7.26
#